data_AF-A0A672IEI4-F1
#
_entry.id   AF-A0A672IEI4-F1
#
_cell.length_a   1.000
_cell.length_b   1.000
_cell.length_c   1.000
_cell.angle_alpha   90.00
_cell.angle_beta   90.00
_cell.angle_gamma   90.00
#
_symmetry.space_group_name_H-M   'P 1'
#
loop_
_entity.id
_entity.type
_entity.pdbx_description
1 polymer ?
#
loop_
_entity_poly.entity_id
_entity_poly.type
_entity_poly.pdbx_seq_one_letter_code
_entity_poly.pdbx_strand_id
1 'polypeptide(L)'
;AQKAEREREEVLQREVEMKRLQKEYSEMMEKKQEMLRQVQRYSIYKDFMDDHVDRLLHVKQQLWEKASETQEKVDQQRKAAAVLEDQRNSFILQKKNELSQLQRQLEKTCSEALKWEKKWNHIKETAAKKTLTLGQIKMATLNLYEMMGAVIGEEGVDMNHTERQLDQVCFCQSKGRQSLQKVC
;
A
#
# COMPACT_ATOMS: atom_id res chain seq x y z
N ALA A 1 15.83 122.44 36.01
CA ALA A 1 17.04 121.76 35.49
C ALA A 1 17.02 120.26 35.79
N GLN A 2 17.03 119.83 37.06
CA GLN A 2 17.13 118.40 37.47
C GLN A 2 16.07 117.41 36.94
N LYS A 3 14.84 117.86 36.62
CA LYS A 3 13.81 116.98 36.06
C LYS A 3 14.09 116.63 34.59
N ALA A 4 14.56 117.62 33.84
CA ALA A 4 14.94 117.47 32.44
C ALA A 4 16.28 116.74 32.25
N GLU A 5 17.07 116.57 33.31
CA GLU A 5 18.33 115.83 33.30
C GLU A 5 18.10 114.35 33.62
N ARG A 6 17.25 114.05 34.60
CA ARG A 6 16.76 112.69 34.88
C ARG A 6 15.98 112.07 33.71
N GLU A 7 15.12 112.85 33.06
CA GLU A 7 14.43 112.40 31.84
C GLU A 7 15.42 112.09 30.70
N ARG A 8 16.51 112.86 30.58
CA ARG A 8 17.56 112.58 29.58
C ARG A 8 18.34 111.31 29.91
N GLU A 9 18.68 111.08 31.18
CA GLU A 9 19.36 109.86 31.62
C GLU A 9 18.48 108.61 31.45
N GLU A 10 17.18 108.69 31.76
CA GLU A 10 16.23 107.60 31.52
C GLU A 10 16.07 107.30 30.02
N VAL A 11 16.03 108.33 29.17
CA VAL A 11 15.98 108.16 27.71
C VAL A 11 17.27 107.48 27.23
N LEU A 12 18.43 107.89 27.74
CA LEU A 12 19.71 107.26 27.41
C LEU A 12 19.76 105.78 27.83
N GLN A 13 19.28 105.46 29.04
CA GLN A 13 19.21 104.08 29.53
C GLN A 13 18.27 103.22 28.67
N ARG A 14 17.08 103.73 28.34
CA ARG A 14 16.13 103.04 27.46
C ARG A 14 16.70 102.83 26.06
N GLU A 15 17.46 103.78 25.51
CA GLU A 15 18.14 103.62 24.23
C GLU A 15 19.23 102.54 24.27
N VAL A 16 20.00 102.46 25.36
CA VAL A 16 21.01 101.42 25.56
C VAL A 16 20.34 100.04 25.68
N GLU A 17 19.27 99.92 26.44
CA GLU A 17 18.50 98.68 26.56
C GLU A 17 17.83 98.27 25.25
N MET A 18 17.27 99.24 24.50
CA MET A 18 16.68 98.99 23.18
C MET A 18 17.73 98.44 22.21
N LYS A 19 18.94 99.02 22.19
CA LYS A 19 20.06 98.50 21.39
C LYS A 19 20.51 97.11 21.84
N ARG A 20 20.52 96.82 23.14
CA ARG A 20 20.84 95.48 23.69
C ARG A 20 19.81 94.45 23.23
N LEU A 21 18.52 94.73 23.42
CA LEU A 21 17.43 93.85 23.00
C LEU A 21 17.41 93.65 21.48
N GLN A 22 17.69 94.69 20.70
CA GLN A 22 17.78 94.59 19.25
C GLN A 22 18.91 93.65 18.82
N LYS A 23 20.06 93.72 19.50
CA LYS A 23 21.19 92.80 19.28
C LYS A 23 20.82 91.36 19.66
N GLU A 24 20.27 91.14 20.84
CA GLU A 24 19.83 89.81 21.30
C GLU A 24 18.77 89.20 20.36
N TYR A 25 17.83 90.02 19.88
CA TYR A 25 16.83 89.59 18.91
C TYR A 25 17.47 89.17 17.58
N SER A 26 18.45 89.92 17.07
CA SER A 26 19.18 89.54 15.85
C SER A 26 19.94 88.22 16.01
N GLU A 27 20.67 88.04 17.11
CA GLU A 27 21.40 86.78 17.41
C GLU A 27 20.45 85.59 17.54
N MET A 28 19.28 85.80 18.16
CA MET A 28 18.27 84.75 18.30
C MET A 28 17.63 84.38 16.96
N MET A 29 17.41 85.36 16.08
CA MET A 29 16.92 85.14 14.73
C MET A 29 17.92 84.38 13.85
N GLU A 30 19.22 84.68 13.97
CA GLU A 30 20.28 83.92 13.28
C GLU A 30 20.33 82.47 13.75
N LYS A 31 20.31 82.21 15.07
CA LYS A 31 20.25 80.85 15.63
C LYS A 31 19.01 80.07 15.17
N LYS A 32 17.86 80.74 15.09
CA LYS A 32 16.62 80.14 14.56
C LYS A 32 16.77 79.75 13.10
N GLN A 33 17.36 80.61 12.27
CA GLN A 33 17.60 80.30 10.86
C GLN A 33 18.56 79.14 10.68
N GLU A 34 19.63 79.08 11.48
CA GLU A 34 20.58 77.96 11.46
C GLU A 34 19.89 76.64 11.84
N MET A 35 19.08 76.62 12.90
CA MET A 35 18.31 75.43 13.28
C MET A 35 17.30 75.02 12.19
N LEU A 36 16.61 75.97 11.56
CA LEU A 36 15.71 75.67 10.43
C LEU A 36 16.46 75.05 9.26
N ARG A 37 17.66 75.56 8.95
CA ARG A 37 18.52 75.01 7.89
C ARG A 37 18.95 73.58 8.20
N GLN A 38 19.25 73.30 9.47
CA GLN A 38 19.57 71.93 9.91
C GLN A 38 18.36 71.00 9.81
N VAL A 39 17.17 71.42 10.24
CA VAL A 39 15.93 70.64 10.10
C VAL A 39 15.63 70.33 8.63
N GLN A 40 15.75 71.31 7.74
CA GLN A 40 15.59 71.11 6.29
C GLN A 40 16.63 70.15 5.73
N ARG A 41 17.87 70.18 6.24
CA ARG A 41 18.91 69.23 5.81
C ARG A 41 18.56 67.79 6.23
N TYR A 42 17.98 67.60 7.42
CA TYR A 42 17.58 66.27 7.90
C TYR A 42 16.24 65.79 7.34
N SER A 43 15.37 66.67 6.82
CA SER A 43 14.10 66.25 6.22
C SER A 43 14.31 65.37 4.98
N ILE A 44 15.34 65.65 4.19
CA ILE A 44 15.73 64.83 3.02
C ILE A 44 16.04 63.39 3.45
N TYR A 45 16.73 63.22 4.57
CA TYR A 45 17.03 61.90 5.10
C TYR A 45 15.77 61.19 5.60
N LYS A 46 14.87 61.93 6.26
CA LYS A 46 13.57 61.39 6.68
C LYS A 46 12.77 60.89 5.49
N ASP A 47 12.59 61.71 4.45
CA ASP A 47 11.82 61.34 3.26
C ASP A 47 12.42 60.12 2.56
N PHE A 48 13.76 60.07 2.44
CA PHE A 48 14.46 58.90 1.90
C PHE A 48 14.22 57.63 2.73
N MET A 49 14.24 57.74 4.06
CA MET A 49 14.03 56.62 4.96
C MET A 49 12.58 56.13 4.92
N ASP A 50 11.60 57.04 4.90
CA ASP A 50 10.18 56.71 4.80
C ASP A 50 9.92 55.95 3.47
N ASP A 51 10.43 56.47 2.35
CA ASP A 51 10.39 55.82 1.04
C ASP A 51 11.03 54.42 1.02
N HIS A 52 12.17 54.26 1.72
CA HIS A 52 12.86 52.98 1.79
C HIS A 52 12.09 51.97 2.63
N VAL A 53 11.52 52.41 3.76
CA VAL A 53 10.69 51.58 4.63
C VAL A 53 9.43 51.13 3.90
N ASP A 54 8.76 52.02 3.16
CA ASP A 54 7.58 51.69 2.38
C ASP A 54 7.88 50.64 1.30
N ARG A 55 8.99 50.79 0.58
CA ARG A 55 9.45 49.77 -0.38
C ARG A 55 9.74 48.44 0.29
N LEU A 56 10.41 48.44 1.45
CA LEU A 56 10.70 47.20 2.19
C LEU A 56 9.42 46.52 2.69
N LEU A 57 8.45 47.28 3.19
CA LEU A 57 7.15 46.76 3.62
C LEU A 57 6.39 46.14 2.45
N HIS A 58 6.40 46.80 1.29
CA HIS A 58 5.76 46.28 0.09
C HIS A 58 6.40 44.97 -0.38
N VAL A 59 7.74 44.92 -0.46
CA VAL A 59 8.47 43.69 -0.81
C VAL A 59 8.20 42.58 0.19
N LYS A 60 8.22 42.90 1.49
CA LYS A 60 7.91 41.93 2.55
C LYS A 60 6.50 41.36 2.39
N GLN A 61 5.52 42.19 2.10
CA GLN A 61 4.14 41.76 1.89
C GLN A 61 4.03 40.83 0.68
N GLN A 62 4.62 41.19 -0.46
CA GLN A 62 4.62 40.34 -1.66
C GLN A 62 5.29 38.98 -1.41
N LEU A 63 6.39 38.96 -0.64
CA LEU A 63 7.06 37.72 -0.25
C LEU A 63 6.16 36.85 0.63
N TRP A 64 5.43 37.45 1.58
CA TRP A 64 4.49 36.74 2.42
C TRP A 64 3.32 36.14 1.63
N GLU A 65 2.72 36.92 0.75
CA GLU A 65 1.62 36.47 -0.11
C GLU A 65 2.09 35.29 -0.98
N LYS A 66 3.23 35.44 -1.66
CA LYS A 66 3.79 34.38 -2.50
C LYS A 66 4.17 33.13 -1.71
N ALA A 67 4.74 33.28 -0.51
CA ALA A 67 5.07 32.17 0.36
C ALA A 67 3.81 31.43 0.83
N SER A 68 2.77 32.17 1.21
CA SER A 68 1.48 31.63 1.62
C SER A 68 0.80 30.86 0.49
N GLU A 69 0.73 31.43 -0.72
CA GLU A 69 0.17 30.75 -1.88
C GLU A 69 0.94 29.47 -2.25
N THR A 70 2.26 29.53 -2.17
CA THR A 70 3.11 28.37 -2.47
C THR A 70 2.89 27.28 -1.42
N GLN A 71 2.82 27.66 -0.15
CA GLN A 71 2.55 26.73 0.95
C GLN A 71 1.18 26.08 0.80
N GLU A 72 0.14 26.84 0.46
CA GLU A 72 -1.20 26.31 0.24
C GLU A 72 -1.24 25.31 -0.93
N LYS A 73 -0.57 25.63 -2.05
CA LYS A 73 -0.45 24.71 -3.19
C LYS A 73 0.25 23.41 -2.80
N VAL A 74 1.34 23.49 -2.02
CA VAL A 74 2.06 22.31 -1.51
C VAL A 74 1.14 21.48 -0.60
N ASP A 75 0.39 22.11 0.29
CA ASP A 75 -0.51 21.40 1.19
C ASP A 75 -1.70 20.76 0.46
N GLN A 76 -2.23 21.41 -0.58
CA GLN A 76 -3.24 20.83 -1.47
C GLN A 76 -2.68 19.61 -2.21
N GLN A 77 -1.47 19.70 -2.76
CA GLN A 77 -0.81 18.58 -3.44
C GLN A 77 -0.52 17.42 -2.49
N ARG A 78 -0.06 17.71 -1.26
CA ARG A 78 0.14 16.69 -0.21
C ARG A 78 -1.15 15.97 0.15
N LYS A 79 -2.25 16.71 0.33
CA LYS A 79 -3.57 16.12 0.59
C LYS A 79 -4.03 15.22 -0.57
N ALA A 80 -3.88 15.69 -1.81
CA ALA A 80 -4.23 14.90 -2.99
C ALA A 80 -3.39 13.62 -3.10
N ALA A 81 -2.08 13.72 -2.85
CA ALA A 81 -1.19 12.57 -2.84
C ALA A 81 -1.57 11.53 -1.76
N ALA A 82 -1.89 12.00 -0.54
CA ALA A 82 -2.32 11.12 0.54
C ALA A 82 -3.61 10.36 0.19
N VAL A 83 -4.60 11.05 -0.39
CA VAL A 83 -5.85 10.41 -0.85
C VAL A 83 -5.59 9.35 -1.91
N LEU A 84 -4.72 9.63 -2.89
CA LEU A 84 -4.36 8.66 -3.93
C LEU A 84 -3.61 7.46 -3.35
N GLU A 85 -2.74 7.68 -2.38
CA GLU A 85 -2.01 6.62 -1.69
C GLU A 85 -2.96 5.71 -0.89
N ASP A 86 -3.90 6.29 -0.14
CA ASP A 86 -4.93 5.53 0.60
C ASP A 86 -5.81 4.71 -0.35
N GLN A 87 -6.25 5.30 -1.47
CA GLN A 87 -7.01 4.59 -2.49
C GLN A 87 -6.22 3.41 -3.08
N ARG A 88 -4.94 3.64 -3.41
CA ARG A 88 -4.05 2.59 -3.92
C ARG A 88 -3.88 1.47 -2.90
N ASN A 89 -3.65 1.81 -1.63
CA ASN A 89 -3.44 0.84 -0.55
C ASN A 89 -4.70 0.02 -0.30
N SER A 90 -5.89 0.65 -0.31
CA SER A 90 -7.17 -0.04 -0.21
C SER A 90 -7.38 -1.01 -1.37
N PHE A 91 -7.08 -0.59 -2.60
CA PHE A 91 -7.18 -1.46 -3.78
C PHE A 91 -6.23 -2.66 -3.72
N ILE A 92 -4.97 -2.44 -3.31
CA ILE A 92 -3.98 -3.51 -3.12
C ILE A 92 -4.48 -4.50 -2.06
N LEU A 93 -5.02 -4.01 -0.95
CA LEU A 93 -5.55 -4.85 0.11
C LEU A 93 -6.74 -5.69 -0.38
N GLN A 94 -7.66 -5.09 -1.13
CA GLN A 94 -8.77 -5.80 -1.75
C GLN A 94 -8.26 -6.93 -2.66
N LYS A 95 -7.32 -6.65 -3.57
CA LYS A 95 -6.75 -7.65 -4.46
C LYS A 95 -6.03 -8.77 -3.72
N LYS A 96 -5.31 -8.44 -2.65
CA LYS A 96 -4.67 -9.44 -1.79
C LYS A 96 -5.69 -10.37 -1.12
N ASN A 97 -6.82 -9.83 -0.67
CA ASN A 97 -7.89 -10.63 -0.09
C ASN A 97 -8.54 -11.55 -1.14
N GLU A 98 -8.83 -11.04 -2.34
CA GLU A 98 -9.34 -11.84 -3.46
C GLU A 98 -8.37 -12.98 -3.81
N LEU A 99 -7.08 -12.70 -3.92
CA LEU A 99 -6.05 -13.71 -4.18
C LEU A 99 -6.01 -14.78 -3.09
N SER A 100 -6.08 -14.39 -1.82
CA SER A 100 -6.10 -15.35 -0.70
C SER A 100 -7.33 -16.26 -0.74
N GLN A 101 -8.49 -15.72 -1.10
CA GLN A 101 -9.71 -16.50 -1.26
C GLN A 101 -9.61 -17.50 -2.40
N LEU A 102 -9.12 -17.07 -3.57
CA LEU A 102 -8.91 -17.93 -4.73
C LEU A 102 -7.89 -19.03 -4.43
N GLN A 103 -6.80 -18.70 -3.75
CA GLN A 103 -5.79 -19.68 -3.36
C GLN A 103 -6.39 -20.74 -2.42
N ARG A 104 -7.20 -20.35 -1.44
CA ARG A 104 -7.88 -21.29 -0.54
C ARG A 104 -8.84 -22.21 -1.30
N GLN A 105 -9.58 -21.68 -2.28
CA GLN A 105 -10.47 -22.47 -3.13
C GLN A 105 -9.70 -23.47 -4.00
N LEU A 106 -8.56 -23.04 -4.55
CA LEU A 106 -7.68 -23.90 -5.31
C LEU A 106 -7.13 -25.04 -4.44
N GLU A 107 -6.57 -24.72 -3.27
CA GLU A 107 -6.05 -25.71 -2.32
C GLU A 107 -7.13 -26.72 -1.92
N LYS A 108 -8.35 -26.26 -1.65
CA LYS A 108 -9.49 -27.14 -1.34
C LYS A 108 -9.78 -28.09 -2.49
N THR A 109 -9.95 -27.56 -3.70
CA THR A 109 -10.27 -28.36 -4.90
C THR A 109 -9.15 -29.36 -5.21
N CYS A 110 -7.89 -28.94 -5.15
CA CYS A 110 -6.74 -29.82 -5.33
C CYS A 110 -6.68 -30.93 -4.27
N SER A 111 -6.99 -30.61 -3.00
CA SER A 111 -7.04 -31.61 -1.94
C SER A 111 -8.13 -32.66 -2.16
N GLU A 112 -9.28 -32.25 -2.69
CA GLU A 112 -10.39 -33.14 -3.04
C GLU A 112 -10.04 -34.01 -4.25
N ALA A 113 -9.45 -33.42 -5.29
CA ALA A 113 -8.95 -34.15 -6.45
C ALA A 113 -7.94 -35.23 -6.04
N LEU A 114 -6.96 -34.90 -5.19
CA LEU A 114 -5.97 -35.85 -4.68
C LEU A 114 -6.62 -36.99 -3.89
N LYS A 115 -7.66 -36.71 -3.10
CA LYS A 115 -8.41 -37.76 -2.37
C LYS A 115 -9.08 -38.73 -3.34
N TRP A 116 -9.71 -38.21 -4.40
CA TRP A 116 -10.36 -39.03 -5.41
C TRP A 116 -9.36 -39.82 -6.25
N GLU A 117 -8.23 -39.23 -6.60
CA GLU A 117 -7.15 -39.91 -7.30
C GLU A 117 -6.61 -41.09 -6.48
N LYS A 118 -6.38 -40.91 -5.18
CA LYS A 118 -5.97 -42.00 -4.28
C LYS A 118 -7.01 -43.13 -4.24
N LYS A 119 -8.30 -42.80 -4.11
CA LYS A 119 -9.39 -43.80 -4.12
C LYS A 119 -9.44 -44.54 -5.46
N TRP A 120 -9.33 -43.82 -6.57
CA TRP A 120 -9.34 -44.39 -7.91
C TRP A 120 -8.16 -45.34 -8.12
N ASN A 121 -6.95 -44.94 -7.72
CA ASN A 121 -5.77 -45.78 -7.78
C ASN A 121 -5.93 -47.05 -6.96
N HIS A 122 -6.51 -46.97 -5.76
CA HIS A 122 -6.78 -48.14 -4.93
C HIS A 122 -7.79 -49.11 -5.58
N ILE A 123 -8.86 -48.59 -6.19
CA ILE A 123 -9.83 -49.40 -6.94
C ILE A 123 -9.13 -50.09 -8.11
N LYS A 124 -8.34 -49.34 -8.88
CA LYS A 124 -7.60 -49.85 -10.03
C LYS A 124 -6.62 -50.96 -9.63
N GLU A 125 -5.86 -50.76 -8.55
CA GLU A 125 -4.92 -51.75 -8.04
C GLU A 125 -5.65 -53.01 -7.56
N THR A 126 -6.76 -52.85 -6.84
CA THR A 126 -7.58 -53.97 -6.38
C THR A 126 -8.19 -54.76 -7.54
N ALA A 127 -8.69 -54.06 -8.56
CA ALA A 127 -9.23 -54.67 -9.76
C ALA A 127 -8.13 -55.45 -10.51
N ALA A 128 -6.93 -54.87 -10.68
CA ALA A 128 -5.80 -55.55 -11.31
C ALA A 128 -5.41 -56.84 -10.55
N LYS A 129 -5.35 -56.79 -9.21
CA LYS A 129 -5.09 -57.98 -8.37
C LYS A 129 -6.17 -59.05 -8.57
N LYS A 130 -7.44 -58.67 -8.52
CA LYS A 130 -8.57 -59.61 -8.74
C LYS A 130 -8.53 -60.23 -10.13
N THR A 131 -8.26 -59.44 -11.17
CA THR A 131 -8.13 -59.94 -12.55
C THR A 131 -6.96 -60.92 -12.68
N LEU A 132 -5.82 -60.64 -12.05
CA LEU A 132 -4.69 -61.56 -12.03
C LEU A 132 -5.03 -62.87 -11.33
N THR A 133 -5.62 -62.81 -10.13
CA THR A 133 -6.04 -64.01 -9.39
C THR A 133 -7.09 -64.81 -10.16
N LEU A 134 -8.05 -64.15 -10.80
CA LEU A 134 -9.02 -64.82 -11.66
C LEU A 134 -8.31 -65.55 -12.81
N GLY A 135 -7.35 -64.91 -13.48
CA GLY A 135 -6.53 -65.55 -14.50
C GLY A 135 -5.78 -66.79 -13.98
N GLN A 136 -5.20 -66.72 -12.79
CA GLN A 136 -4.54 -67.86 -12.14
C GLN A 136 -5.51 -69.01 -11.85
N ILE A 137 -6.71 -68.72 -11.31
CA ILE A 137 -7.74 -69.73 -11.06
C ILE A 137 -8.19 -70.38 -12.37
N LYS A 138 -8.42 -69.59 -13.42
CA LYS A 138 -8.78 -70.10 -14.74
C LYS A 138 -7.74 -71.08 -15.27
N MET A 139 -6.46 -70.70 -15.24
CA MET A 139 -5.36 -71.57 -15.69
C MET A 139 -5.23 -72.84 -14.84
N ALA A 140 -5.29 -72.71 -13.51
CA ALA A 140 -5.19 -73.88 -12.63
C ALA A 140 -6.35 -74.86 -12.85
N THR A 141 -7.57 -74.36 -13.00
CA THR A 141 -8.77 -75.17 -13.27
C THR A 141 -8.67 -75.88 -14.62
N LEU A 142 -8.25 -75.15 -15.66
CA LEU A 142 -8.04 -75.70 -16.99
C LEU A 142 -7.02 -76.85 -16.96
N ASN A 143 -5.85 -76.61 -16.35
CA ASN A 143 -4.80 -77.60 -16.23
C ASN A 143 -5.28 -78.87 -15.48
N LEU A 144 -6.05 -78.70 -14.39
CA LEU A 144 -6.63 -79.83 -13.65
C LEU A 144 -7.65 -80.60 -14.48
N TYR A 145 -8.50 -79.89 -15.25
CA TYR A 145 -9.49 -80.48 -16.13
C TYR A 145 -8.84 -81.33 -17.23
N GLU A 146 -7.82 -80.78 -17.90
CA GLU A 146 -7.01 -81.50 -18.91
C GLU A 146 -6.31 -82.74 -18.32
N MET A 147 -5.73 -82.63 -17.13
CA MET A 147 -5.02 -83.76 -16.47
C MET A 147 -5.92 -84.96 -16.16
N MET A 148 -7.24 -84.77 -16.01
CA MET A 148 -8.18 -85.89 -15.85
C MET A 148 -8.56 -86.55 -17.17
N GLY A 149 -7.90 -86.18 -18.27
CA GLY A 149 -8.15 -86.74 -19.61
C GLY A 149 -9.39 -86.15 -20.28
N ALA A 150 -9.91 -85.01 -19.81
CA ALA A 150 -11.05 -84.35 -20.42
C ALA A 150 -10.61 -83.47 -21.60
N VAL A 151 -11.38 -83.49 -22.70
CA VAL A 151 -11.10 -82.72 -23.92
C VAL A 151 -11.68 -81.31 -23.81
N ILE A 152 -11.00 -80.33 -24.39
CA ILE A 152 -11.47 -78.93 -24.49
C ILE A 152 -12.04 -78.69 -25.88
N GLY A 153 -13.15 -77.96 -25.99
CA GLY A 153 -13.74 -77.56 -27.28
C GLY A 153 -15.00 -78.36 -27.64
N GLU A 154 -15.22 -78.65 -28.92
CA GLU A 154 -16.50 -79.17 -29.43
C GLU A 154 -16.99 -80.47 -28.77
N GLU A 155 -16.08 -81.34 -28.32
CA GLU A 155 -16.43 -82.60 -27.64
C GLU A 155 -16.42 -82.49 -26.09
N GLY A 156 -16.11 -81.33 -25.52
CA GLY A 156 -15.99 -81.13 -24.07
C GLY A 156 -16.37 -79.72 -23.58
N VAL A 157 -15.89 -79.30 -22.41
CA VAL A 157 -16.20 -77.97 -21.85
C VAL A 157 -15.25 -76.91 -22.43
N ASP A 158 -15.81 -75.81 -22.95
CA ASP A 158 -15.04 -74.68 -23.49
C ASP A 158 -14.04 -74.10 -22.47
N MET A 159 -12.89 -73.66 -22.98
CA MET A 159 -11.79 -73.09 -22.19
C MET A 159 -12.21 -71.86 -21.35
N ASN A 160 -13.21 -71.09 -21.76
CA ASN A 160 -13.67 -69.91 -21.04
C ASN A 160 -14.75 -70.21 -19.99
N HIS A 161 -15.31 -71.43 -19.97
CA HIS A 161 -16.33 -71.87 -19.02
C HIS A 161 -15.72 -72.50 -17.77
N THR A 162 -14.87 -71.73 -17.08
CA THR A 162 -14.11 -72.16 -15.91
C THR A 162 -14.98 -72.77 -14.81
N GLU A 163 -16.18 -72.23 -14.56
CA GLU A 163 -17.11 -72.79 -13.56
C GLU A 163 -17.52 -74.22 -13.89
N ARG A 164 -17.87 -74.50 -15.15
CA ARG A 164 -18.25 -75.85 -15.60
C ARG A 164 -17.07 -76.82 -15.58
N GLN A 165 -15.87 -76.35 -15.90
CA GLN A 165 -14.66 -77.16 -15.78
C GLN A 165 -14.41 -77.55 -14.32
N LEU A 166 -14.56 -76.59 -13.39
CA LEU A 166 -14.40 -76.81 -11.96
C LEU A 166 -15.45 -77.79 -11.42
N ASP A 167 -16.72 -77.66 -11.82
CA ASP A 167 -17.79 -78.58 -11.43
C ASP A 167 -17.47 -80.02 -11.82
N GLN A 168 -16.96 -80.23 -13.04
CA GLN A 168 -16.56 -81.56 -13.52
C GLN A 168 -15.35 -82.10 -12.75
N VAL A 169 -14.36 -81.24 -12.44
CA VAL A 169 -13.21 -81.59 -11.59
C VAL A 169 -13.67 -82.07 -10.22
N CYS A 170 -14.54 -81.31 -9.56
CA CYS A 170 -15.08 -81.65 -8.25
C CYS A 170 -15.91 -82.94 -8.28
N PHE A 171 -16.74 -83.12 -9.31
CA PHE A 171 -17.52 -84.33 -9.50
C PHE A 171 -16.62 -85.57 -9.63
N CYS A 172 -15.59 -85.50 -10.49
CA CYS A 172 -14.63 -86.59 -10.68
C CYS A 172 -13.88 -86.93 -9.38
N GLN A 173 -13.42 -85.92 -8.63
CA GLN A 173 -12.75 -86.13 -7.34
C GLN A 173 -13.67 -86.78 -6.29
N SER A 174 -14.95 -86.37 -6.24
CA SER A 174 -15.93 -86.94 -5.30
C SER A 174 -16.19 -88.42 -5.58
N LYS A 175 -16.32 -88.80 -6.86
CA LYS A 175 -16.47 -90.19 -7.29
C LYS A 175 -15.21 -91.01 -7.01
N GLY A 176 -14.03 -90.47 -7.29
CA GLY A 176 -12.75 -91.14 -6.98
C GLY A 176 -12.59 -91.42 -5.49
N ARG A 177 -12.96 -90.45 -4.62
CA ARG A 177 -12.89 -90.60 -3.17
C ARG A 177 -13.88 -91.65 -2.65
N GLN A 178 -15.11 -91.68 -3.16
CA GLN A 178 -16.10 -92.71 -2.82
C GLN A 178 -15.68 -94.11 -3.27
N SER A 179 -15.01 -94.23 -4.41
CA SER A 179 -14.47 -95.50 -4.90
C SER A 179 -13.32 -96.01 -4.02
N LEU A 180 -12.43 -95.13 -3.57
CA LEU A 180 -11.34 -95.50 -2.65
C LEU A 180 -11.86 -95.93 -1.27
N GLN A 181 -12.89 -95.26 -0.76
CA GLN A 181 -13.52 -95.59 0.53
C GLN A 181 -14.36 -96.88 0.50
N LYS A 182 -14.66 -97.42 -0.68
CA LYS A 182 -15.27 -98.75 -0.87
C LYS A 182 -14.24 -99.88 -1.06
N VAL A 183 -12.97 -99.52 -1.24
CA VAL A 183 -11.87 -100.46 -1.51
C VAL A 183 -10.92 -100.60 -0.30
N CYS A 184 -10.96 -99.66 0.65
CA CYS A 184 -10.46 -99.83 2.03
C CYS A 184 -11.54 -100.43 2.93
#